data_AF-A0A452Y7Y8-F1
#
_entry.id   AF-A0A452Y7Y8-F1
#
_cell.length_a   1.000
_cell.length_b   1.000
_cell.length_c   1.000
_cell.angle_alpha   90.00
_cell.angle_beta   90.00
_cell.angle_gamma   90.00
#
_symmetry.space_group_name_H-M   'P 1'
#
loop_
_entity.id
_entity.type
_entity.pdbx_description
1 polymer ?
#
loop_
_entity_poly.entity_id
_entity_poly.type
_entity_poly.pdbx_seq_one_letter_code
_entity_poly.pdbx_strand_id
1 'polypeptide(L)'
;HIVICGVNSHLTSILNQLNKFQESAIRLGTATARKQRILLLSELPRKHIEKLGDTICKDLNHVDVFTKSCSLSLTKSFERAAANKAKSIIILPSKNERYEVDTDAFLSLLALQSLPRIALVPTIVEASNSTTIELLKSITGLNVQPVEMVASKLFVQCSRQKGLLKIYRHLLNSRKNVFNIFSIPEVGGMKFKDVRRKVQDAVVCGIFRSGGIHFHPGDDEVLKETDKLLLISPVCGKRKSQYSVLNISERTDNSVNYSEPKEGQRSSSVVTELKETRLKNIVERPSKSLSKSSECTLGPRECILIVGWRPKITDMIREYDNYLGPGSVLEILSETPITERTSVVNPLMQSQLKNIKVTHKVGCPMNYDTLKEAIINIRKSAKCDKNVPLSVVVISDRDWLIGDTVQADKQLAYTLLLAENICQKNDIKVQHLVSEIVDTGLGKQITRIRPSLSFIGAEEVMSLVTAQGWLCTY
;
A
#
# COMPACT_ATOMS: atom_id res chain seq x y z
N HIS A 1 -22.75 11.04 11.23
CA HIS A 1 -22.40 10.77 9.81
C HIS A 1 -20.89 10.78 9.67
N ILE A 2 -20.36 10.35 8.53
CA ILE A 2 -18.95 10.55 8.13
C ILE A 2 -18.94 11.67 7.09
N VAL A 3 -17.97 12.56 7.14
CA VAL A 3 -17.78 13.59 6.09
C VAL A 3 -16.58 13.18 5.25
N ILE A 4 -16.73 13.15 3.93
CA ILE A 4 -15.62 12.96 2.98
C ILE A 4 -15.51 14.23 2.16
N CYS A 5 -14.31 14.79 2.08
CA CYS A 5 -14.01 16.04 1.39
C CYS A 5 -13.09 15.75 0.21
N GLY A 6 -13.48 16.20 -0.98
CA GLY A 6 -12.75 15.96 -2.22
C GLY A 6 -13.14 14.65 -2.90
N VAL A 7 -12.72 14.53 -4.16
CA VAL A 7 -12.98 13.38 -5.02
C VAL A 7 -11.69 13.05 -5.77
N ASN A 8 -11.23 11.81 -5.64
CA ASN A 8 -10.09 11.26 -6.38
C ASN A 8 -10.35 9.79 -6.76
N SER A 9 -9.34 9.13 -7.35
CA SER A 9 -9.32 7.70 -7.70
C SER A 9 -9.64 6.76 -6.53
N HIS A 10 -9.38 7.17 -5.28
CA HIS A 10 -9.54 6.33 -4.09
C HIS A 10 -11.00 6.27 -3.58
N LEU A 11 -11.82 7.28 -3.87
CA LEU A 11 -13.16 7.47 -3.28
C LEU A 11 -14.03 6.21 -3.36
N THR A 12 -14.19 5.63 -4.55
CA THR A 12 -15.04 4.46 -4.77
C THR A 12 -14.58 3.26 -3.94
N SER A 13 -13.28 3.05 -3.83
CA SER A 13 -12.72 1.95 -3.04
C SER A 13 -12.84 2.19 -1.54
N ILE A 14 -12.64 3.43 -1.07
CA ILE A 14 -12.89 3.81 0.34
C ILE A 14 -14.35 3.55 0.70
N LEU A 15 -15.30 4.00 -0.11
CA LEU A 15 -16.74 3.78 0.12
C LEU A 15 -17.10 2.30 0.16
N ASN A 16 -16.50 1.49 -0.72
CA ASN A 16 -16.65 0.04 -0.71
C ASN A 16 -16.11 -0.60 0.59
N GLN A 17 -14.99 -0.10 1.13
CA GLN A 17 -14.47 -0.57 2.43
C GLN A 17 -15.38 -0.17 3.58
N LEU A 18 -15.89 1.07 3.60
CA LEU A 18 -16.86 1.53 4.61
C LEU A 18 -18.14 0.70 4.59
N ASN A 19 -18.65 0.35 3.40
CA ASN A 19 -19.81 -0.51 3.23
C ASN A 19 -19.57 -1.92 3.80
N LYS A 20 -18.42 -2.53 3.52
CA LYS A 20 -18.03 -3.84 4.07
C LYS A 20 -17.82 -3.81 5.59
N PHE A 21 -17.26 -2.72 6.10
CA PHE A 21 -17.09 -2.53 7.53
C PHE A 21 -18.45 -2.44 8.23
N GLN A 22 -19.37 -1.64 7.69
CA GLN A 22 -20.71 -1.50 8.24
C GLN A 22 -21.48 -2.83 8.22
N GLU A 23 -21.39 -3.61 7.13
CA GLU A 23 -21.92 -4.97 7.04
C GLU A 23 -21.38 -5.86 8.19
N SER A 24 -20.07 -5.79 8.43
CA SER A 24 -19.41 -6.58 9.49
C SER A 24 -19.84 -6.13 10.89
N ALA A 25 -19.98 -4.82 11.13
CA ALA A 25 -20.47 -4.27 12.38
C ALA A 25 -21.92 -4.68 12.68
N ILE A 26 -22.77 -4.75 11.65
CA ILE A 26 -24.14 -5.25 11.76
C ILE A 26 -24.12 -6.73 12.17
N ARG A 27 -23.31 -7.56 11.50
CA ARG A 27 -23.19 -8.99 11.80
C ARG A 27 -22.66 -9.26 13.21
N LEU A 28 -21.78 -8.39 13.71
CA LEU A 28 -21.20 -8.50 15.06
C LEU A 28 -22.06 -7.87 16.16
N GLY A 29 -23.17 -7.22 15.81
CA GLY A 29 -24.04 -6.53 16.77
C GLY A 29 -23.42 -5.27 17.39
N THR A 30 -22.37 -4.71 16.79
CA THR A 30 -21.71 -3.48 17.25
C THR A 30 -22.23 -2.22 16.57
N ALA A 31 -23.00 -2.37 15.49
CA ALA A 31 -23.53 -1.25 14.72
C ALA A 31 -24.64 -0.50 15.48
N THR A 32 -24.52 0.82 15.56
CA THR A 32 -25.55 1.71 16.14
C THR A 32 -26.74 1.94 15.22
N ALA A 33 -26.58 1.68 13.92
CA ALA A 33 -27.59 1.92 12.90
C ALA A 33 -27.46 0.88 11.78
N ARG A 34 -28.55 0.63 11.03
CA ARG A 34 -28.55 -0.31 9.89
C ARG A 34 -27.77 0.22 8.69
N LYS A 35 -27.79 1.54 8.49
CA LYS A 35 -27.04 2.21 7.42
C LYS A 35 -26.18 3.34 7.98
N GLN A 36 -24.95 3.43 7.49
CA GLN A 36 -24.04 4.51 7.83
C GLN A 36 -24.21 5.65 6.82
N ARG A 37 -24.48 6.86 7.32
CA ARG A 37 -24.63 8.06 6.48
C ARG A 37 -23.26 8.69 6.20
N ILE A 38 -22.99 8.97 4.93
CA ILE A 38 -21.79 9.65 4.45
C ILE A 38 -22.20 10.91 3.69
N LEU A 39 -21.55 12.02 4.01
CA LEU A 39 -21.71 13.29 3.31
C LEU A 39 -20.44 13.57 2.50
N LEU A 40 -20.54 13.54 1.17
CA LEU A 40 -19.47 13.85 0.23
C LEU A 40 -19.53 15.34 -0.14
N LEU A 41 -18.49 16.07 0.24
CA LEU A 41 -18.27 17.48 -0.09
C LEU A 41 -17.24 17.58 -1.22
N SER A 42 -17.53 18.33 -2.27
CA SER A 42 -16.57 18.55 -3.36
C SER A 42 -16.77 19.91 -4.02
N GLU A 43 -15.71 20.45 -4.61
CA GLU A 43 -15.77 21.67 -5.42
C GLU A 43 -16.32 21.42 -6.83
N LEU A 44 -16.60 20.16 -7.18
CA LEU A 44 -17.22 19.80 -8.46
C LEU A 44 -18.61 20.45 -8.64
N PRO A 45 -19.01 20.79 -9.88
CA PRO A 45 -20.35 21.28 -10.17
C PRO A 45 -21.44 20.33 -9.68
N ARG A 46 -22.55 20.88 -9.17
CA ARG A 46 -23.65 20.13 -8.57
C ARG A 46 -24.14 18.93 -9.40
N LYS A 47 -24.35 19.13 -10.71
CA LYS A 47 -24.79 18.07 -11.62
C LYS A 47 -23.79 16.91 -11.71
N HIS A 48 -22.49 17.21 -11.66
CA HIS A 48 -21.43 16.21 -11.78
C HIS A 48 -21.30 15.39 -10.49
N ILE A 49 -21.31 16.06 -9.32
CA ILE A 49 -21.22 15.35 -8.04
C ILE A 49 -22.47 14.51 -7.75
N GLU A 50 -23.67 14.99 -8.10
CA GLU A 50 -24.92 14.21 -7.96
C GLU A 50 -24.89 12.96 -8.84
N LYS A 51 -24.50 13.09 -10.13
CA LYS A 51 -24.33 11.94 -11.03
C LYS A 51 -23.29 10.93 -10.52
N LEU A 52 -22.18 11.41 -9.96
CA LEU A 52 -21.16 10.57 -9.36
C LEU A 52 -21.72 9.82 -8.13
N GLY A 53 -22.43 10.54 -7.25
CA GLY A 53 -23.08 9.96 -6.08
C GLY A 53 -24.09 8.88 -6.46
N ASP A 54 -24.96 9.14 -7.43
CA ASP A 54 -25.98 8.19 -7.90
C ASP A 54 -25.36 6.93 -8.51
N THR A 55 -24.23 7.07 -9.21
CA THR A 55 -23.50 5.94 -9.79
C THR A 55 -22.93 5.06 -8.68
N ILE A 56 -22.31 5.66 -7.68
CA ILE A 56 -21.67 4.92 -6.57
C ILE A 56 -22.71 4.31 -5.64
N CYS A 57 -23.82 5.00 -5.35
CA CYS A 57 -24.88 4.53 -4.45
C CYS A 57 -25.52 3.21 -4.91
N LYS A 58 -25.55 2.93 -6.22
CA LYS A 58 -26.14 1.68 -6.76
C LYS A 58 -25.44 0.42 -6.24
N ASP A 59 -24.16 0.52 -5.90
CA ASP A 59 -23.36 -0.63 -5.49
C ASP A 59 -23.29 -0.79 -3.95
N LEU A 60 -23.87 0.13 -3.17
CA LEU A 60 -23.73 0.20 -1.71
C LEU A 60 -25.04 -0.11 -0.99
N ASN A 61 -25.06 -1.20 -0.22
CA ASN A 61 -26.26 -1.67 0.49
C ASN A 61 -26.37 -1.15 1.94
N HIS A 62 -25.24 -0.85 2.58
CA HIS A 62 -25.16 -0.51 4.00
C HIS A 62 -24.73 0.95 4.26
N VAL A 63 -24.56 1.73 3.20
CA VAL A 63 -24.11 3.11 3.25
C VAL A 63 -25.03 3.98 2.41
N ASP A 64 -25.47 5.11 2.95
CA ASP A 64 -26.17 6.14 2.17
C ASP A 64 -25.22 7.31 1.94
N VAL A 65 -24.98 7.66 0.67
CA VAL A 65 -24.10 8.77 0.28
C VAL A 65 -24.95 9.98 -0.10
N PHE A 66 -24.72 11.10 0.57
CA PHE A 66 -25.29 12.40 0.25
C PHE A 66 -24.21 13.29 -0.34
N THR A 67 -24.51 14.02 -1.41
CA THR A 67 -23.51 14.84 -2.10
C THR A 67 -23.81 16.32 -1.96
N LYS A 68 -22.76 17.13 -1.75
CA LYS A 68 -22.87 18.60 -1.73
C LYS A 68 -21.71 19.24 -2.49
N SER A 69 -22.08 20.12 -3.43
CA SER A 69 -21.13 21.01 -4.08
C SER A 69 -20.86 22.23 -3.18
N CYS A 70 -19.61 22.44 -2.78
CA CYS A 70 -19.16 23.54 -1.94
C CYS A 70 -17.63 23.70 -2.00
N SER A 71 -17.11 24.89 -1.68
CA SER A 71 -15.67 25.09 -1.57
C SER A 71 -15.13 24.50 -0.26
N LEU A 72 -14.00 23.79 -0.37
CA LEU A 72 -13.34 23.14 0.75
C LEU A 72 -12.40 24.09 1.52
N SER A 73 -12.15 25.29 1.01
CA SER A 73 -11.36 26.33 1.69
C SER A 73 -12.19 27.22 2.64
N LEU A 74 -13.52 27.05 2.67
CA LEU A 74 -14.43 27.91 3.44
C LEU A 74 -14.98 27.21 4.69
N THR A 75 -14.78 27.81 5.87
CA THR A 75 -15.34 27.30 7.14
C THR A 75 -16.86 27.11 7.10
N LYS A 76 -17.59 28.04 6.47
CA LYS A 76 -19.06 27.96 6.31
C LYS A 76 -19.52 26.68 5.62
N SER A 77 -18.72 26.10 4.73
CA SER A 77 -19.03 24.83 4.07
C SER A 77 -19.08 23.69 5.09
N PHE A 78 -18.10 23.66 6.01
CA PHE A 78 -18.02 22.64 7.04
C PHE A 78 -19.04 22.84 8.18
N GLU A 79 -19.40 24.08 8.50
CA GLU A 79 -20.51 24.40 9.41
C GLU A 79 -21.83 23.83 8.89
N ARG A 80 -22.13 24.07 7.59
CA ARG A 80 -23.32 23.54 6.92
C ARG A 80 -23.33 22.01 6.85
N ALA A 81 -22.16 21.40 6.78
CA ALA A 81 -21.97 19.95 6.81
C ALA A 81 -22.05 19.34 8.22
N ALA A 82 -22.20 20.18 9.26
CA ALA A 82 -22.11 19.80 10.67
C ALA A 82 -20.85 18.96 10.96
N ALA A 83 -19.70 19.38 10.42
CA ALA A 83 -18.44 18.65 10.50
C ALA A 83 -17.99 18.42 11.95
N ASN A 84 -18.25 19.37 12.85
CA ASN A 84 -17.97 19.25 14.28
C ASN A 84 -18.85 18.22 15.03
N LYS A 85 -19.90 17.70 14.37
CA LYS A 85 -20.75 16.60 14.89
C LYS A 85 -20.54 15.30 14.12
N ALA A 86 -19.61 15.28 13.16
CA ALA A 86 -19.30 14.08 12.40
C ALA A 86 -18.60 13.04 13.30
N LYS A 87 -18.77 11.76 12.97
CA LYS A 87 -18.01 10.67 13.61
C LYS A 87 -16.53 10.74 13.23
N SER A 88 -16.25 11.19 12.01
CA SER A 88 -14.92 11.36 11.45
C SER A 88 -14.99 12.18 10.16
N ILE A 89 -13.84 12.72 9.76
CA ILE A 89 -13.67 13.47 8.51
C ILE A 89 -12.54 12.79 7.70
N ILE A 90 -12.74 12.62 6.40
CA ILE A 90 -11.71 12.11 5.48
C ILE A 90 -11.48 13.18 4.40
N ILE A 91 -10.27 13.69 4.28
CA ILE A 91 -9.87 14.66 3.26
C ILE A 91 -9.06 13.95 2.18
N LEU A 92 -9.62 13.95 0.98
CA LEU A 92 -9.02 13.43 -0.24
C LEU A 92 -8.56 14.61 -1.11
N PRO A 93 -7.30 14.65 -1.55
CA PRO A 93 -6.82 15.70 -2.45
C PRO A 93 -7.64 15.68 -3.74
N SER A 94 -8.25 16.83 -4.05
CA SER A 94 -9.33 16.96 -5.04
C SER A 94 -8.89 17.22 -6.47
N LYS A 95 -7.62 17.59 -6.69
CA LYS A 95 -7.10 17.83 -8.04
C LYS A 95 -6.54 16.53 -8.61
N ASN A 96 -6.95 16.21 -9.85
CA ASN A 96 -6.60 15.00 -10.60
C ASN A 96 -5.09 14.81 -10.84
N GLU A 97 -4.26 15.75 -10.41
CA GLU A 97 -2.83 15.62 -10.46
C GLU A 97 -2.40 14.79 -9.25
N ARG A 98 -2.32 13.47 -9.47
CA ARG A 98 -1.99 12.39 -8.50
C ARG A 98 -0.73 12.63 -7.65
N TYR A 99 -0.02 13.73 -7.87
CA TYR A 99 1.34 13.98 -7.46
C TYR A 99 1.63 15.46 -7.16
N GLU A 100 0.64 16.35 -7.17
CA GLU A 100 0.84 17.78 -6.85
C GLU A 100 1.00 18.06 -5.35
N VAL A 101 1.26 19.34 -5.04
CA VAL A 101 1.40 19.86 -3.67
C VAL A 101 0.06 19.75 -2.95
N ASP A 102 0.08 19.22 -1.72
CA ASP A 102 -1.11 18.98 -0.89
C ASP A 102 -1.73 20.28 -0.31
N THR A 103 -1.66 21.39 -1.05
CA THR A 103 -2.14 22.72 -0.65
C THR A 103 -3.64 22.70 -0.36
N ASP A 104 -4.44 22.03 -1.19
CA ASP A 104 -5.89 21.96 -1.02
C ASP A 104 -6.27 21.23 0.29
N ALA A 105 -5.52 20.17 0.64
CA ALA A 105 -5.71 19.46 1.89
C ALA A 105 -5.36 20.34 3.10
N PHE A 106 -4.27 21.11 3.01
CA PHE A 106 -3.88 22.07 4.04
C PHE A 106 -4.92 23.19 4.22
N LEU A 107 -5.39 23.79 3.12
CA LEU A 107 -6.44 24.82 3.15
C LEU A 107 -7.75 24.30 3.76
N SER A 108 -8.11 23.05 3.44
CA SER A 108 -9.29 22.39 4.02
C SER A 108 -9.17 22.22 5.53
N LEU A 109 -7.98 21.92 6.04
CA LEU A 109 -7.72 21.81 7.47
C LEU A 109 -7.77 23.16 8.18
N LEU A 110 -7.20 24.21 7.60
CA LEU A 110 -7.32 25.57 8.16
C LEU A 110 -8.79 26.01 8.26
N ALA A 111 -9.59 25.70 7.24
CA ALA A 111 -11.02 25.97 7.26
C ALA A 111 -11.77 25.18 8.35
N LEU A 112 -11.34 23.96 8.66
CA LEU A 112 -11.86 23.13 9.75
C LEU A 112 -11.44 23.62 11.14
N GLN A 113 -10.22 24.13 11.29
CA GLN A 113 -9.66 24.59 12.57
C GLN A 113 -10.53 25.65 13.25
N SER A 114 -11.18 26.49 12.44
CA SER A 114 -12.10 27.55 12.90
C SER A 114 -13.40 27.05 13.55
N LEU A 115 -13.69 25.74 13.49
CA LEU A 115 -14.93 25.18 14.04
C LEU A 115 -14.83 24.85 15.53
N PRO A 116 -15.91 25.06 16.31
CA PRO A 116 -15.93 24.69 17.72
C PRO A 116 -15.94 23.17 17.88
N ARG A 117 -15.17 22.67 18.85
CA ARG A 117 -15.06 21.24 19.23
C ARG A 117 -14.52 20.31 18.13
N ILE A 118 -13.90 20.85 17.09
CA ILE A 118 -13.34 20.05 15.99
C ILE A 118 -12.17 19.17 16.43
N ALA A 119 -11.44 19.57 17.48
CA ALA A 119 -10.33 18.82 18.06
C ALA A 119 -10.70 17.40 18.51
N LEU A 120 -11.98 17.13 18.76
CA LEU A 120 -12.47 15.80 19.16
C LEU A 120 -12.78 14.89 17.97
N VAL A 121 -12.89 15.45 16.76
CA VAL A 121 -13.29 14.71 15.56
C VAL A 121 -12.02 14.19 14.85
N PRO A 122 -11.83 12.87 14.73
CA PRO A 122 -10.70 12.32 14.00
C PRO A 122 -10.79 12.69 12.52
N THR A 123 -9.70 13.29 12.01
CA THR A 123 -9.59 13.79 10.65
C THR A 123 -8.46 13.07 9.94
N ILE A 124 -8.79 12.24 8.96
CA ILE A 124 -7.83 11.50 8.13
C ILE A 124 -7.55 12.33 6.90
N VAL A 125 -6.29 12.51 6.54
CA VAL A 125 -5.88 13.36 5.41
C VAL A 125 -4.91 12.60 4.54
N GLU A 126 -5.24 12.38 3.28
CA GLU A 126 -4.27 11.87 2.31
C GLU A 126 -3.30 13.00 1.95
N ALA A 127 -2.00 12.72 2.07
CA ALA A 127 -0.94 13.66 1.73
C ALA A 127 0.17 12.94 0.96
N SER A 128 0.65 13.62 -0.05
CA SER A 128 1.56 13.06 -1.03
C SER A 128 3.02 13.45 -0.77
N ASN A 129 3.25 14.54 -0.04
CA ASN A 129 4.59 15.01 0.32
C ASN A 129 4.89 14.76 1.80
N SER A 130 6.06 14.18 2.10
CA SER A 130 6.52 13.92 3.46
C SER A 130 6.67 15.20 4.29
N THR A 131 7.09 16.32 3.68
CA THR A 131 7.21 17.60 4.39
C THR A 131 5.84 18.14 4.79
N THR A 132 4.84 18.00 3.93
CA THR A 132 3.46 18.36 4.27
C THR A 132 2.95 17.48 5.40
N ILE A 133 3.25 16.19 5.43
CA ILE A 133 2.85 15.30 6.53
C ILE A 133 3.40 15.76 7.88
N GLU A 134 4.66 16.17 7.93
CA GLU A 134 5.25 16.74 9.15
C GLU A 134 4.54 18.02 9.56
N LEU A 135 4.27 18.92 8.62
CA LEU A 135 3.50 20.14 8.84
C LEU A 135 2.10 19.82 9.37
N LEU A 136 1.39 18.86 8.76
CA LEU A 136 0.05 18.44 9.16
C LEU A 136 0.02 17.89 10.60
N LYS A 137 1.06 17.15 11.00
CA LYS A 137 1.21 16.66 12.38
C LYS A 137 1.47 17.78 13.38
N SER A 138 2.04 18.91 12.93
CA SER A 138 2.34 20.06 13.79
C SER A 138 1.13 20.97 14.05
N ILE A 139 0.04 20.84 13.28
CA ILE A 139 -1.16 21.67 13.43
C ILE A 139 -1.82 21.37 14.78
N THR A 140 -1.94 22.40 15.62
CA THR A 140 -2.60 22.31 16.92
C THR A 140 -4.10 22.58 16.81
N GLY A 141 -4.90 21.97 17.69
CA GLY A 141 -6.36 22.16 17.73
C GLY A 141 -7.15 21.26 16.77
N LEU A 142 -6.50 20.36 16.04
CA LEU A 142 -7.13 19.34 15.22
C LEU A 142 -6.57 17.96 15.55
N ASN A 143 -7.43 16.93 15.53
CA ASN A 143 -7.00 15.54 15.62
C ASN A 143 -6.74 15.00 14.21
N VAL A 144 -5.58 15.35 13.64
CA VAL A 144 -5.20 15.01 12.26
C VAL A 144 -4.34 13.75 12.23
N GLN A 145 -4.78 12.77 11.46
CA GLN A 145 -3.99 11.58 11.12
C GLN A 145 -3.67 11.60 9.62
N PRO A 146 -2.50 12.12 9.22
CA PRO A 146 -2.11 12.11 7.82
C PRO A 146 -1.75 10.68 7.37
N VAL A 147 -2.10 10.37 6.12
CA VAL A 147 -1.80 9.12 5.42
C VAL A 147 -0.88 9.46 4.27
N GLU A 148 0.33 8.92 4.30
CA GLU A 148 1.32 9.14 3.25
C GLU A 148 0.98 8.35 1.99
N MET A 149 0.92 9.03 0.84
CA MET A 149 0.70 8.40 -0.46
C MET A 149 1.99 7.75 -0.97
N VAL A 150 2.11 6.45 -0.71
CA VAL A 150 3.30 5.65 -1.06
C VAL A 150 3.11 4.84 -2.35
N ALA A 151 2.34 5.35 -3.31
CA ALA A 151 2.01 4.67 -4.56
C ALA A 151 3.26 4.25 -5.37
N SER A 152 4.27 5.12 -5.49
CA SER A 152 5.55 4.82 -6.16
C SER A 152 6.28 3.64 -5.52
N LYS A 153 6.32 3.59 -4.19
CA LYS A 153 6.95 2.50 -3.43
C LYS A 153 6.21 1.18 -3.59
N LEU A 154 4.88 1.19 -3.44
CA LEU A 154 4.05 0.01 -3.64
C LEU A 154 4.20 -0.54 -5.06
N PHE A 155 4.24 0.35 -6.04
CA PHE A 155 4.40 -0.03 -7.43
C PHE A 155 5.75 -0.70 -7.69
N VAL A 156 6.86 -0.10 -7.24
CA VAL A 156 8.21 -0.68 -7.38
C VAL A 156 8.33 -2.04 -6.70
N GLN A 157 7.75 -2.21 -5.51
CA GLN A 157 7.77 -3.50 -4.82
C GLN A 157 6.95 -4.56 -5.57
N CYS A 158 5.75 -4.19 -6.03
CA CYS A 158 4.86 -5.10 -6.74
C CYS A 158 5.33 -5.42 -8.17
N SER A 159 6.09 -4.53 -8.82
CA SER A 159 6.63 -4.76 -10.16
C SER A 159 7.71 -5.83 -10.14
N ARG A 160 8.48 -5.92 -9.04
CA ARG A 160 9.56 -6.87 -8.83
C ARG A 160 9.14 -8.21 -8.24
N GLN A 161 8.06 -8.23 -7.46
CA GLN A 161 7.59 -9.45 -6.79
C GLN A 161 6.18 -9.83 -7.21
N LYS A 162 6.10 -10.81 -8.12
CA LYS A 162 4.82 -11.35 -8.58
C LYS A 162 4.03 -11.92 -7.37
N GLY A 163 2.80 -11.42 -7.20
CA GLY A 163 1.91 -11.86 -6.12
C GLY A 163 1.91 -10.97 -4.88
N LEU A 164 2.89 -10.08 -4.71
CA LEU A 164 2.96 -9.18 -3.54
C LEU A 164 1.73 -8.26 -3.44
N LEU A 165 1.21 -7.79 -4.58
CA LEU A 165 -0.03 -7.02 -4.63
C LEU A 165 -1.23 -7.75 -4.03
N LYS A 166 -1.32 -9.08 -4.19
CA LYS A 166 -2.38 -9.89 -3.58
C LYS A 166 -2.24 -9.93 -2.05
N ILE A 167 -1.00 -9.95 -1.55
CA ILE A 167 -0.69 -9.93 -0.12
C ILE A 167 -1.09 -8.57 0.47
N TYR A 168 -0.70 -7.45 -0.17
CA TYR A 168 -1.14 -6.11 0.25
C TYR A 168 -2.66 -6.00 0.32
N ARG A 169 -3.36 -6.40 -0.75
CA ARG A 169 -4.82 -6.42 -0.77
C ARG A 169 -5.43 -7.30 0.33
N HIS A 170 -4.76 -8.39 0.71
CA HIS A 170 -5.25 -9.28 1.76
C HIS A 170 -5.10 -8.65 3.14
N LEU A 171 -3.91 -8.13 3.46
CA LEU A 171 -3.58 -7.57 4.77
C LEU A 171 -4.27 -6.22 5.04
N LEU A 172 -4.50 -5.44 3.98
CA LEU A 172 -5.14 -4.13 4.08
C LEU A 172 -6.69 -4.19 4.01
N ASN A 173 -7.27 -5.37 3.77
CA ASN A 173 -8.71 -5.56 3.70
C ASN A 173 -9.26 -6.01 5.07
N SER A 174 -10.31 -5.33 5.54
CA SER A 174 -10.85 -5.41 6.91
C SER A 174 -11.52 -6.75 7.30
N ARG A 175 -11.49 -7.79 6.46
CA ARG A 175 -12.32 -9.00 6.64
C ARG A 175 -11.60 -10.24 7.19
N LYS A 176 -10.31 -10.42 6.89
CA LYS A 176 -9.59 -11.66 7.23
C LYS A 176 -8.49 -11.33 8.23
N ASN A 177 -7.23 -11.42 7.81
CA ASN A 177 -6.09 -11.15 8.67
C ASN A 177 -5.64 -9.70 8.48
N VAL A 178 -5.63 -8.94 9.56
CA VAL A 178 -5.19 -7.55 9.57
C VAL A 178 -4.08 -7.35 10.59
N PHE A 179 -3.38 -6.23 10.50
CA PHE A 179 -2.47 -5.80 11.54
C PHE A 179 -3.26 -5.34 12.76
N ASN A 180 -2.96 -5.92 13.91
CA ASN A 180 -3.54 -5.55 15.18
C ASN A 180 -2.43 -5.28 16.20
N ILE A 181 -2.67 -4.34 17.11
CA ILE A 181 -1.79 -4.04 18.23
C ILE A 181 -2.48 -4.52 19.50
N PHE A 182 -1.86 -5.46 20.21
CA PHE A 182 -2.41 -6.06 21.43
C PHE A 182 -1.46 -5.91 22.61
N SER A 183 -2.01 -5.59 23.78
CA SER A 183 -1.28 -5.66 25.05
C SER A 183 -1.43 -7.07 25.62
N ILE A 184 -0.33 -7.80 25.76
CA ILE A 184 -0.31 -9.13 26.37
C ILE A 184 0.68 -9.08 27.54
N PRO A 185 0.22 -8.89 28.79
CA PRO A 185 1.11 -8.77 29.95
C PRO A 185 1.99 -10.01 30.16
N GLU A 186 1.48 -11.20 29.79
CA GLU A 186 2.12 -12.51 29.97
C GLU A 186 3.43 -12.68 29.18
N VAL A 187 3.70 -11.83 28.19
CA VAL A 187 4.95 -11.88 27.41
C VAL A 187 6.04 -10.96 27.97
N GLY A 188 5.76 -10.21 29.05
CA GLY A 188 6.75 -9.40 29.74
C GLY A 188 7.93 -10.24 30.22
N GLY A 189 9.16 -9.78 29.98
CA GLY A 189 10.39 -10.49 30.32
C GLY A 189 10.80 -11.60 29.35
N MET A 190 9.96 -11.92 28.36
CA MET A 190 10.28 -12.93 27.35
C MET A 190 11.12 -12.38 26.20
N LYS A 191 11.95 -13.24 25.60
CA LYS A 191 12.62 -12.93 24.34
C LYS A 191 11.64 -12.96 23.17
N PHE A 192 11.84 -12.09 22.20
CA PHE A 192 10.99 -12.00 21.02
C PHE A 192 10.87 -13.33 20.27
N LYS A 193 11.96 -14.10 20.13
CA LYS A 193 11.96 -15.45 19.54
C LYS A 193 10.95 -16.39 20.20
N ASP A 194 10.91 -16.40 21.52
CA ASP A 194 10.03 -17.28 22.29
C ASP A 194 8.57 -16.84 22.15
N VAL A 195 8.32 -15.53 22.15
CA VAL A 195 6.98 -14.97 21.93
C VAL A 195 6.45 -15.36 20.55
N ARG A 196 7.26 -15.26 19.48
CA ARG A 196 6.88 -15.69 18.13
C ARG A 196 6.49 -17.17 18.06
N ARG A 197 7.13 -18.02 18.89
CA ARG A 197 6.88 -19.46 18.96
C ARG A 197 5.67 -19.81 19.84
N LYS A 198 5.43 -19.06 20.92
CA LYS A 198 4.32 -19.27 21.87
C LYS A 198 2.97 -18.84 21.33
N VAL A 199 2.90 -17.78 20.51
CA VAL A 199 1.65 -17.29 19.93
C VAL A 199 1.25 -18.17 18.73
N GLN A 200 0.20 -18.97 18.89
CA GLN A 200 -0.25 -19.91 17.84
C GLN A 200 -1.30 -19.33 16.89
N ASP A 201 -2.24 -18.54 17.43
CA ASP A 201 -3.41 -18.05 16.70
C ASP A 201 -3.15 -16.79 15.86
N ALA A 202 -1.90 -16.29 15.88
CA ALA A 202 -1.50 -15.08 15.15
C ALA A 202 -0.05 -15.17 14.67
N VAL A 203 0.33 -14.32 13.73
CA VAL A 203 1.74 -14.13 13.33
C VAL A 203 2.27 -12.89 14.03
N VAL A 204 3.27 -13.06 14.88
CA VAL A 204 3.92 -11.94 15.60
C VAL A 204 4.90 -11.25 14.64
N CYS A 205 4.62 -9.99 14.32
CA CYS A 205 5.36 -9.21 13.33
C CYS A 205 6.31 -8.20 13.95
N GLY A 206 6.12 -7.81 15.21
CA GLY A 206 6.94 -6.79 15.85
C GLY A 206 6.42 -6.35 17.21
N ILE A 207 7.03 -5.28 17.71
CA ILE A 207 6.72 -4.70 19.03
C ILE A 207 6.40 -3.22 18.84
N PHE A 208 5.40 -2.72 19.56
CA PHE A 208 5.10 -1.30 19.68
C PHE A 208 5.60 -0.80 21.04
N ARG A 209 6.58 0.10 21.02
CA ARG A 209 7.29 0.63 22.19
C ARG A 209 7.46 2.13 22.03
N SER A 210 7.17 2.91 23.08
CA SER A 210 7.39 4.36 23.12
C SER A 210 6.77 5.14 21.94
N GLY A 211 5.60 4.73 21.46
CA GLY A 211 4.93 5.38 20.32
C GLY A 211 5.42 4.95 18.93
N GLY A 212 6.43 4.08 18.85
CA GLY A 212 7.01 3.57 17.61
C GLY A 212 6.73 2.09 17.37
N ILE A 213 6.57 1.71 16.10
CA ILE A 213 6.49 0.30 15.67
C ILE A 213 7.88 -0.19 15.29
N HIS A 214 8.33 -1.25 15.96
CA HIS A 214 9.58 -1.96 15.67
C HIS A 214 9.23 -3.29 14.99
N PHE A 215 9.35 -3.34 13.66
CA PHE A 215 9.12 -4.56 12.90
C PHE A 215 10.25 -5.56 13.07
N HIS A 216 9.86 -6.81 13.36
CA HIS A 216 10.72 -8.00 13.50
C HIS A 216 12.05 -7.68 14.22
N PRO A 217 12.04 -7.24 15.49
CA PRO A 217 13.25 -6.93 16.25
C PRO A 217 14.19 -8.13 16.38
N GLY A 218 15.37 -7.93 17.00
CA GLY A 218 16.31 -9.02 17.27
C GLY A 218 15.62 -10.16 18.03
N ASP A 219 15.98 -11.40 17.72
CA ASP A 219 15.36 -12.57 18.34
C ASP A 219 15.58 -12.62 19.86
N ASP A 220 16.68 -12.04 20.35
CA ASP A 220 17.03 -11.89 21.76
C ASP A 220 16.46 -10.62 22.43
N GLU A 221 15.73 -9.76 21.70
CA GLU A 221 15.12 -8.57 22.26
C GLU A 221 14.10 -8.97 23.34
N VAL A 222 14.29 -8.47 24.56
CA VAL A 222 13.41 -8.75 25.70
C VAL A 222 12.23 -7.77 25.69
N LEU A 223 11.02 -8.31 25.78
CA LEU A 223 9.79 -7.53 25.83
C LEU A 223 9.58 -6.96 27.24
N LYS A 224 9.20 -5.69 27.31
CA LYS A 224 8.80 -5.01 28.55
C LYS A 224 7.31 -5.22 28.77
N GLU A 225 6.85 -5.14 30.01
CA GLU A 225 5.42 -5.26 30.34
C GLU A 225 4.55 -4.17 29.68
N THR A 226 5.14 -3.02 29.37
CA THR A 226 4.47 -1.91 28.69
C THR A 226 4.47 -2.03 27.16
N ASP A 227 5.19 -3.01 26.61
CA ASP A 227 5.25 -3.23 25.18
C ASP A 227 3.94 -3.85 24.68
N LYS A 228 3.50 -3.41 23.50
CA LYS A 228 2.38 -4.05 22.80
C LYS A 228 2.92 -4.88 21.64
N LEU A 229 2.28 -6.00 21.33
CA LEU A 229 2.64 -6.85 20.21
C LEU A 229 1.92 -6.40 18.94
N LEU A 230 2.67 -6.33 17.83
CA LEU A 230 2.11 -6.20 16.50
C LEU A 230 1.86 -7.60 15.92
N LEU A 231 0.60 -7.92 15.63
CA LEU A 231 0.16 -9.24 15.19
C LEU A 231 -0.57 -9.15 13.85
N ILE A 232 -0.35 -10.12 12.96
CA ILE A 232 -1.28 -10.42 11.86
C ILE A 232 -2.24 -11.49 12.35
N SER A 233 -3.52 -11.14 12.45
CA SER A 233 -4.57 -12.00 13.01
C SER A 233 -5.97 -11.60 12.51
N PRO A 234 -6.95 -12.50 12.60
CA PRO A 234 -8.35 -12.14 12.37
C PRO A 234 -8.82 -11.00 13.26
N VAL A 235 -9.77 -10.18 12.78
CA VAL A 235 -10.41 -9.15 13.62
C VAL A 235 -11.17 -9.85 14.76
N CYS A 236 -10.58 -9.85 15.95
CA CYS A 236 -11.22 -10.37 17.14
C CYS A 236 -12.34 -9.42 17.58
N GLY A 237 -13.59 -9.88 17.54
CA GLY A 237 -14.68 -9.17 18.23
C GLY A 237 -14.43 -9.16 19.74
N LYS A 238 -15.18 -8.32 20.49
CA LYS A 238 -15.10 -8.16 21.96
C LYS A 238 -15.13 -9.47 22.78
N ARG A 239 -15.48 -10.62 22.18
CA ARG A 239 -15.60 -11.94 22.83
C ARG A 239 -14.32 -12.79 22.84
N LYS A 240 -13.26 -12.44 22.12
CA LYS A 240 -11.96 -13.16 22.16
C LYS A 240 -10.85 -12.19 22.55
N SER A 241 -10.74 -11.87 23.84
CA SER A 241 -9.69 -10.97 24.33
C SER A 241 -8.36 -11.67 24.64
N GLN A 242 -8.26 -12.98 24.46
CA GLN A 242 -7.10 -13.77 24.86
C GLN A 242 -6.60 -14.58 23.67
N TYR A 243 -5.45 -14.19 23.14
CA TYR A 243 -4.63 -15.11 22.35
C TYR A 243 -4.07 -16.14 23.30
N SER A 244 -4.14 -17.43 22.95
CA SER A 244 -3.55 -18.46 23.79
C SER A 244 -2.02 -18.35 23.75
N VAL A 245 -1.41 -17.92 24.86
CA VAL A 245 0.04 -18.02 25.07
C VAL A 245 0.30 -19.37 25.73
N LEU A 246 1.05 -20.25 25.05
CA LEU A 246 1.39 -21.54 25.64
C LEU A 246 2.45 -21.38 26.73
N ASN A 247 2.18 -21.95 27.92
CA ASN A 247 3.20 -22.25 28.92
C ASN A 247 4.04 -23.43 28.42
N ILE A 248 5.09 -23.14 27.67
CA ILE A 248 6.17 -24.11 27.49
C ILE A 248 7.00 -24.01 28.76
N SER A 249 6.82 -24.96 29.68
CA SER A 249 7.83 -25.19 30.71
C SER A 249 9.13 -25.55 30.01
N GLU A 250 10.24 -24.93 30.44
CA GLU A 250 11.58 -25.28 29.99
C GLU A 250 11.78 -26.79 30.23
N ARG A 251 11.66 -27.59 29.17
CA ARG A 251 12.14 -28.96 29.20
C ARG A 251 13.63 -28.89 29.05
N THR A 252 14.29 -28.91 30.20
CA THR A 252 15.64 -29.42 30.39
C THR A 252 15.80 -30.70 29.58
N ASP A 253 16.94 -30.79 28.88
CA ASP A 253 17.41 -32.00 28.22
C ASP A 253 17.28 -33.21 29.15
N ASN A 254 16.58 -34.26 28.70
CA ASN A 254 17.05 -35.66 28.78
C ASN A 254 15.98 -36.71 28.42
N SER A 255 16.47 -37.73 27.70
CA SER A 255 15.92 -39.06 27.43
C SER A 255 14.75 -39.20 26.44
N VAL A 256 15.12 -39.71 25.27
CA VAL A 256 14.27 -40.43 24.32
C VAL A 256 13.76 -41.70 25.01
N ASN A 257 12.44 -41.85 25.10
CA ASN A 257 11.81 -43.16 25.29
C ASN A 257 10.53 -43.21 24.43
N TYR A 258 10.57 -44.05 23.41
CA TYR A 258 9.42 -44.42 22.60
C TYR A 258 8.51 -45.34 23.42
N SER A 259 7.25 -44.96 23.58
CA SER A 259 6.18 -45.91 23.92
C SER A 259 4.95 -45.57 23.07
N GLU A 260 4.46 -46.57 22.35
CA GLU A 260 3.40 -46.50 21.36
C GLU A 260 2.07 -45.95 21.90
N PRO A 261 1.28 -45.24 21.07
CA PRO A 261 -0.01 -44.74 21.49
C PRO A 261 -1.17 -45.69 21.17
N LYS A 262 -1.96 -46.02 22.20
CA LYS A 262 -3.29 -46.60 22.04
C LYS A 262 -4.32 -45.58 21.54
N GLU A 263 -5.28 -46.11 20.81
CA GLU A 263 -6.23 -45.44 19.92
C GLU A 263 -7.05 -44.32 20.56
N GLY A 264 -6.63 -43.07 20.27
CA GLY A 264 -7.40 -41.84 20.46
C GLY A 264 -6.78 -40.62 19.77
N GLN A 265 -5.71 -40.82 18.98
CA GLN A 265 -4.73 -39.77 18.66
C GLN A 265 -4.78 -39.17 17.24
N ARG A 266 -5.75 -39.50 16.39
CA ARG A 266 -5.75 -38.98 15.00
C ARG A 266 -5.94 -37.46 14.88
N SER A 267 -6.59 -36.80 15.84
CA SER A 267 -6.68 -35.33 15.86
C SER A 267 -5.45 -34.67 16.51
N SER A 268 -4.82 -35.35 17.48
CA SER A 268 -3.64 -34.86 18.17
C SER A 268 -2.40 -34.91 17.27
N SER A 269 -2.20 -35.97 16.49
CA SER A 269 -1.01 -36.13 15.65
C SER A 269 -0.92 -35.05 14.57
N VAL A 270 -2.04 -34.73 13.91
CA VAL A 270 -2.12 -33.68 12.88
C VAL A 270 -1.86 -32.29 13.48
N VAL A 271 -2.37 -32.02 14.68
CA VAL A 271 -2.14 -30.75 15.37
C VAL A 271 -0.67 -30.60 15.80
N THR A 272 -0.03 -31.68 16.28
CA THR A 272 1.40 -31.68 16.62
C THR A 272 2.28 -31.50 15.38
N GLU A 273 1.97 -32.18 14.28
CA GLU A 273 2.69 -32.07 13.01
C GLU A 273 2.55 -30.66 12.40
N LEU A 274 1.37 -30.03 12.49
CA LEU A 274 1.14 -28.62 12.13
C LEU A 274 1.94 -27.65 13.01
N LYS A 275 2.08 -27.95 14.31
CA LYS A 275 2.91 -27.15 15.22
C LYS A 275 4.39 -27.27 14.91
N GLU A 276 4.88 -28.48 14.63
CA GLU A 276 6.27 -28.73 14.29
C GLU A 276 6.66 -28.12 12.94
N THR A 277 5.82 -28.29 11.92
CA THR A 277 6.03 -27.66 10.61
C THR A 277 6.00 -26.13 10.72
N ARG A 278 5.08 -25.56 11.53
CA ARG A 278 5.07 -24.13 11.81
C ARG A 278 6.36 -23.67 12.49
N LEU A 279 6.82 -24.35 13.53
CA LEU A 279 8.06 -23.99 14.25
C LEU A 279 9.28 -24.04 13.33
N LYS A 280 9.37 -25.06 12.45
CA LYS A 280 10.43 -25.18 11.43
C LYS A 280 10.40 -24.04 10.40
N ASN A 281 9.21 -23.50 10.11
CA ASN A 281 9.01 -22.41 9.16
C ASN A 281 9.15 -21.01 9.77
N ILE A 282 9.33 -20.87 11.09
CA ILE A 282 9.59 -19.57 11.72
C ILE A 282 11.01 -19.14 11.36
N VAL A 283 11.13 -18.15 10.48
CA VAL A 283 12.40 -17.57 10.05
C VAL A 283 13.10 -16.94 11.25
N GLU A 284 14.31 -17.38 11.56
CA GLU A 284 15.18 -16.73 12.56
C GLU A 284 15.88 -15.53 11.94
N ARG A 285 16.02 -14.44 12.71
CA ARG A 285 16.76 -13.27 12.23
C ARG A 285 18.24 -13.67 12.20
N PRO A 286 18.98 -13.45 11.09
CA PRO A 286 20.42 -13.69 11.09
C PRO A 286 21.08 -12.86 12.19
N SER A 287 22.04 -13.44 12.90
CA SER A 287 22.62 -12.93 14.17
C SER A 287 23.36 -11.58 14.07
N LYS A 288 23.50 -11.01 12.87
CA LYS A 288 24.11 -9.68 12.67
C LYS A 288 23.04 -8.60 12.80
N SER A 289 23.32 -7.56 13.60
CA SER A 289 22.45 -6.40 13.72
C SER A 289 22.24 -5.76 12.36
N LEU A 290 21.06 -6.03 11.81
CA LEU A 290 20.59 -5.45 10.55
C LEU A 290 20.15 -4.01 10.83
N SER A 291 21.13 -3.12 11.01
CA SER A 291 20.95 -1.76 10.50
C SER A 291 20.77 -1.89 8.99
N LYS A 292 19.90 -1.07 8.40
CA LYS A 292 19.64 -1.07 6.94
C LYS A 292 20.89 -0.76 6.08
N SER A 293 22.07 -0.66 6.68
CA SER A 293 23.30 -0.13 6.10
C SER A 293 24.52 -1.06 6.18
N SER A 294 24.42 -2.31 6.64
CA SER A 294 25.57 -3.22 6.71
C SER A 294 25.51 -4.34 5.65
N GLU A 295 26.16 -4.08 4.51
CA GLU A 295 26.96 -4.93 3.60
C GLU A 295 26.57 -6.40 3.25
N CYS A 296 25.46 -6.97 3.72
CA CYS A 296 25.03 -8.35 3.37
C CYS A 296 23.67 -8.45 2.66
N THR A 297 23.14 -7.34 2.14
CA THR A 297 21.93 -7.34 1.31
C THR A 297 22.11 -6.44 0.08
N LEU A 298 23.13 -6.71 -0.74
CA LEU A 298 23.11 -6.16 -2.09
C LEU A 298 21.91 -6.78 -2.81
N GLY A 299 21.00 -5.94 -3.30
CA GLY A 299 19.85 -6.41 -4.07
C GLY A 299 20.28 -7.19 -5.32
N PRO A 300 19.38 -7.92 -5.99
CA PRO A 300 19.71 -8.51 -7.27
C PRO A 300 20.05 -7.42 -8.29
N ARG A 301 20.99 -7.72 -9.19
CA ARG A 301 21.26 -6.88 -10.35
C ARG A 301 20.14 -7.08 -11.38
N GLU A 302 19.50 -6.00 -11.81
CA GLU A 302 18.38 -6.05 -12.76
C GLU A 302 18.51 -4.96 -13.84
N CYS A 303 17.93 -5.20 -15.01
CA CYS A 303 17.74 -4.19 -16.05
C CYS A 303 16.26 -3.84 -16.15
N ILE A 304 15.92 -2.57 -16.00
CA ILE A 304 14.53 -2.11 -15.94
C ILE A 304 14.30 -1.07 -17.03
N LEU A 305 13.32 -1.31 -17.88
CA LEU A 305 12.81 -0.34 -18.85
C LEU A 305 11.51 0.24 -18.31
N ILE A 306 11.51 1.53 -17.95
CA ILE A 306 10.29 2.28 -17.66
C ILE A 306 9.80 2.92 -18.97
N VAL A 307 8.55 2.67 -19.30
CA VAL A 307 7.85 3.22 -20.45
C VAL A 307 6.79 4.18 -19.95
N GLY A 308 6.96 5.47 -20.23
CA GLY A 308 6.14 6.58 -19.75
C GLY A 308 6.90 7.50 -18.78
N TRP A 309 6.37 8.71 -18.59
CA TRP A 309 6.88 9.70 -17.65
C TRP A 309 5.74 10.32 -16.84
N ARG A 310 5.64 9.92 -15.57
CA ARG A 310 4.66 10.47 -14.64
C ARG A 310 5.33 11.39 -13.61
N PRO A 311 4.59 12.32 -13.00
CA PRO A 311 5.12 13.07 -11.86
C PRO A 311 5.50 12.13 -10.68
N LYS A 312 6.49 12.51 -9.86
CA LYS A 312 7.11 11.64 -8.82
C LYS A 312 7.75 10.34 -9.34
N ILE A 313 8.15 10.30 -10.61
CA ILE A 313 9.04 9.25 -11.11
C ILE A 313 10.37 9.20 -10.33
N THR A 314 10.83 10.34 -9.79
CA THR A 314 12.01 10.42 -8.90
C THR A 314 11.89 9.51 -7.68
N ASP A 315 10.71 9.43 -7.07
CA ASP A 315 10.47 8.52 -5.95
C ASP A 315 10.52 7.06 -6.38
N MET A 316 10.04 6.74 -7.60
CA MET A 316 10.21 5.39 -8.15
C MET A 316 11.69 5.05 -8.38
N ILE A 317 12.46 5.99 -8.93
CA ILE A 317 13.90 5.81 -9.18
C ILE A 317 14.64 5.56 -7.86
N ARG A 318 14.35 6.36 -6.81
CA ARG A 318 14.92 6.17 -5.46
C ARG A 318 14.54 4.83 -4.87
N GLU A 319 13.27 4.41 -5.00
CA GLU A 319 12.84 3.10 -4.51
C GLU A 319 13.52 1.95 -5.28
N TYR A 320 13.70 2.05 -6.60
CA TYR A 320 14.48 1.07 -7.36
C TYR A 320 15.94 1.03 -6.87
N ASP A 321 16.59 2.17 -6.67
CA ASP A 321 17.96 2.23 -6.12
C ASP A 321 18.07 1.57 -4.75
N ASN A 322 17.05 1.74 -3.90
CA ASN A 322 17.00 1.15 -2.56
C ASN A 322 16.89 -0.37 -2.56
N TYR A 323 16.29 -0.99 -3.59
CA TYR A 323 16.09 -2.45 -3.60
C TYR A 323 16.96 -3.23 -4.62
N LEU A 324 17.60 -2.55 -5.56
CA LEU A 324 18.46 -3.16 -6.57
C LEU A 324 19.92 -3.19 -6.12
N GLY A 325 20.68 -4.14 -6.64
CA GLY A 325 22.12 -4.23 -6.41
C GLY A 325 22.95 -3.35 -7.34
N PRO A 326 24.23 -3.11 -7.00
CA PRO A 326 25.18 -2.39 -7.84
C PRO A 326 25.26 -2.94 -9.26
N GLY A 327 25.36 -2.04 -10.24
CA GLY A 327 25.47 -2.38 -11.66
C GLY A 327 24.12 -2.62 -12.34
N SER A 328 23.01 -2.30 -11.67
CA SER A 328 21.67 -2.30 -12.25
C SER A 328 21.49 -1.11 -13.19
N VAL A 329 20.65 -1.27 -14.21
CA VAL A 329 20.44 -0.24 -15.24
C VAL A 329 18.95 0.07 -15.35
N LEU A 330 18.61 1.35 -15.35
CA LEU A 330 17.26 1.86 -15.50
C LEU A 330 17.18 2.75 -16.73
N GLU A 331 16.46 2.32 -17.77
CA GLU A 331 16.22 3.13 -18.96
C GLU A 331 14.79 3.66 -18.96
N ILE A 332 14.60 4.93 -19.30
CA ILE A 332 13.28 5.58 -19.33
C ILE A 332 12.96 6.02 -20.77
N LEU A 333 11.92 5.43 -21.35
CA LEU A 333 11.34 5.80 -22.64
C LEU A 333 10.06 6.63 -22.43
N SER A 334 9.98 7.82 -23.02
CA SER A 334 8.77 8.67 -22.99
C SER A 334 8.80 9.70 -24.13
N GLU A 335 7.70 10.40 -24.36
CA GLU A 335 7.66 11.55 -25.29
C GLU A 335 8.25 12.83 -24.69
N THR A 336 8.26 12.96 -23.36
CA THR A 336 8.69 14.18 -22.66
C THR A 336 10.16 14.55 -23.03
N PRO A 337 10.49 15.79 -23.41
CA PRO A 337 11.86 16.16 -23.81
C PRO A 337 12.93 15.88 -22.73
N ILE A 338 14.16 15.53 -23.14
CA ILE A 338 15.27 15.24 -22.20
C ILE A 338 15.58 16.43 -21.30
N THR A 339 15.43 17.66 -21.80
CA THR A 339 15.67 18.90 -21.06
C THR A 339 14.77 18.99 -19.82
N GLU A 340 13.49 18.67 -19.97
CA GLU A 340 12.52 18.62 -18.87
C GLU A 340 12.76 17.44 -17.94
N ARG A 341 13.22 16.30 -18.46
CA ARG A 341 13.57 15.15 -17.60
C ARG A 341 14.81 15.39 -16.77
N THR A 342 15.82 16.06 -17.34
CA THR A 342 17.09 16.34 -16.68
C THR A 342 16.96 17.42 -15.63
N SER A 343 15.98 18.32 -15.74
CA SER A 343 15.69 19.27 -14.67
C SER A 343 15.13 18.57 -13.42
N VAL A 344 14.33 17.50 -13.61
CA VAL A 344 13.74 16.69 -12.55
C VAL A 344 14.70 15.61 -12.02
N VAL A 345 15.39 14.90 -12.92
CA VAL A 345 16.48 13.94 -12.64
C VAL A 345 17.79 14.64 -12.92
N ASN A 346 18.10 15.58 -12.04
CA ASN A 346 19.29 16.42 -12.11
C ASN A 346 20.56 15.63 -11.78
N PRO A 347 21.75 16.12 -12.19
CA PRO A 347 23.03 15.44 -11.91
C PRO A 347 23.24 15.14 -10.42
N LEU A 348 22.68 15.99 -9.54
CA LEU A 348 22.65 15.78 -8.08
C LEU A 348 21.84 14.55 -7.66
N MET A 349 20.73 14.27 -8.32
CA MET A 349 19.99 13.03 -8.09
C MET A 349 20.81 11.84 -8.57
N GLN A 350 21.43 11.91 -9.74
CA GLN A 350 22.25 10.82 -10.27
C GLN A 350 23.47 10.51 -9.37
N SER A 351 24.09 11.53 -8.76
CA SER A 351 25.19 11.34 -7.82
C SER A 351 24.76 10.78 -6.46
N GLN A 352 23.47 10.88 -6.11
CA GLN A 352 22.90 10.28 -4.89
C GLN A 352 22.57 8.79 -5.06
N LEU A 353 22.41 8.30 -6.30
CA LEU A 353 22.09 6.90 -6.56
C LEU A 353 23.32 6.02 -6.36
N LYS A 354 23.16 4.91 -5.64
CA LYS A 354 24.27 4.03 -5.27
C LYS A 354 24.39 2.80 -6.16
N ASN A 355 23.26 2.28 -6.64
CA ASN A 355 23.15 0.96 -7.23
C ASN A 355 22.75 1.00 -8.72
N ILE A 356 21.97 2.00 -9.13
CA ILE A 356 21.39 2.08 -10.47
C ILE A 356 22.02 3.18 -11.33
N LYS A 357 22.18 2.90 -12.63
CA LYS A 357 22.49 3.91 -13.65
C LYS A 357 21.23 4.25 -14.45
N VAL A 358 20.85 5.53 -14.46
CA VAL A 358 19.66 6.01 -15.18
C VAL A 358 20.03 6.53 -16.57
N THR A 359 19.34 6.06 -17.61
CA THR A 359 19.47 6.55 -18.98
C THR A 359 18.11 6.96 -19.55
N HIS A 360 18.09 7.93 -20.44
CA HIS A 360 16.85 8.48 -21.01
C HIS A 360 16.82 8.29 -22.52
N LYS A 361 15.66 7.86 -23.04
CA LYS A 361 15.34 7.82 -24.48
C LYS A 361 14.05 8.60 -24.75
N VAL A 362 14.07 9.42 -25.79
CA VAL A 362 12.88 10.14 -26.27
C VAL A 362 12.22 9.33 -27.37
N GLY A 363 10.90 9.21 -27.30
CA GLY A 363 10.07 8.63 -28.34
C GLY A 363 8.73 8.13 -27.80
N CYS A 364 7.77 7.99 -28.71
CA CYS A 364 6.40 7.57 -28.40
C CYS A 364 6.34 6.13 -27.85
N PRO A 365 5.85 5.92 -26.61
CA PRO A 365 5.59 4.60 -26.03
C PRO A 365 4.66 3.68 -26.83
N MET A 366 3.75 4.27 -27.61
CA MET A 366 2.75 3.53 -28.41
C MET A 366 3.25 3.17 -29.82
N ASN A 367 4.40 3.72 -30.23
CA ASN A 367 5.01 3.41 -31.51
C ASN A 367 5.81 2.09 -31.43
N TYR A 368 5.51 1.16 -32.34
CA TYR A 368 6.12 -0.16 -32.37
C TYR A 368 7.64 -0.12 -32.53
N ASP A 369 8.16 0.66 -33.49
CA ASP A 369 9.58 0.68 -33.82
C ASP A 369 10.40 1.33 -32.70
N THR A 370 9.91 2.45 -32.16
CA THR A 370 10.54 3.14 -31.02
C THR A 370 10.66 2.23 -29.80
N LEU A 371 9.57 1.55 -29.44
CA LEU A 371 9.52 0.65 -28.30
C LEU A 371 10.39 -0.59 -28.53
N LYS A 372 10.37 -1.14 -29.75
CA LYS A 372 11.22 -2.27 -30.16
C LYS A 372 12.69 -1.92 -30.01
N GLU A 373 13.13 -0.78 -30.52
CA GLU A 373 14.50 -0.33 -30.37
C GLU A 373 14.89 -0.15 -28.90
N ALA A 374 14.01 0.42 -28.06
CA ALA A 374 14.29 0.60 -26.64
C ALA A 374 14.50 -0.75 -25.92
N ILE A 375 13.61 -1.73 -26.15
CA ILE A 375 13.71 -3.08 -25.57
C ILE A 375 14.97 -3.80 -26.05
N ILE A 376 15.34 -3.65 -27.32
CA ILE A 376 16.56 -4.25 -27.86
C ILE A 376 17.81 -3.56 -27.31
N ASN A 377 17.81 -2.23 -27.19
CA ASN A 377 18.94 -1.46 -26.72
C ASN A 377 19.26 -1.72 -25.25
N ILE A 378 18.26 -1.77 -24.38
CA ILE A 378 18.48 -2.12 -22.96
C ILE A 378 19.03 -3.54 -22.82
N ARG A 379 18.56 -4.48 -23.64
CA ARG A 379 19.09 -5.85 -23.64
C ARG A 379 20.52 -5.91 -24.15
N LYS A 380 20.88 -5.05 -25.11
CA LYS A 380 22.25 -4.92 -25.64
C LYS A 380 23.18 -4.21 -24.66
N SER A 381 22.73 -3.19 -23.93
CA SER A 381 23.56 -2.48 -22.94
C SER A 381 23.85 -3.36 -21.72
N ALA A 382 22.96 -4.31 -21.42
CA ALA A 382 23.15 -5.34 -20.39
C ALA A 382 24.17 -6.44 -20.75
N LYS A 383 24.82 -6.40 -21.92
CA LYS A 383 25.64 -7.47 -22.51
C LYS A 383 26.87 -7.96 -21.72
N CYS A 384 27.20 -7.42 -20.55
CA CYS A 384 28.25 -8.03 -19.72
C CYS A 384 27.81 -9.32 -19.01
N ASP A 385 26.51 -9.58 -18.83
CA ASP A 385 26.04 -10.81 -18.19
C ASP A 385 24.70 -11.29 -18.77
N LYS A 386 24.69 -12.40 -19.53
CA LYS A 386 23.45 -13.02 -20.07
C LYS A 386 22.41 -13.37 -18.99
N ASN A 387 22.83 -13.39 -17.73
CA ASN A 387 22.03 -13.74 -16.55
C ASN A 387 21.30 -12.56 -15.89
N VAL A 388 21.47 -11.31 -16.36
CA VAL A 388 20.72 -10.19 -15.78
C VAL A 388 19.28 -10.20 -16.31
N PRO A 389 18.27 -10.23 -15.43
CA PRO A 389 16.88 -10.22 -15.84
C PRO A 389 16.45 -8.84 -16.35
N LEU A 390 15.62 -8.86 -17.39
CA LEU A 390 14.97 -7.67 -17.93
C LEU A 390 13.54 -7.57 -17.40
N SER A 391 13.18 -6.40 -16.89
CA SER A 391 11.82 -6.04 -16.47
C SER A 391 11.35 -4.84 -17.27
N VAL A 392 10.13 -4.90 -17.82
CA VAL A 392 9.51 -3.82 -18.57
C VAL A 392 8.29 -3.33 -17.81
N VAL A 393 8.24 -2.04 -17.57
CA VAL A 393 7.31 -1.40 -16.64
C VAL A 393 6.63 -0.24 -17.37
N VAL A 394 5.31 -0.31 -17.53
CA VAL A 394 4.52 0.67 -18.27
C VAL A 394 3.74 1.54 -17.30
N ILE A 395 4.04 2.84 -17.30
CA ILE A 395 3.38 3.87 -16.48
C ILE A 395 2.75 4.93 -17.38
N SER A 396 1.88 5.77 -16.82
CA SER A 396 1.22 6.82 -17.61
C SER A 396 2.26 7.83 -18.07
N ASP A 397 2.26 8.18 -19.36
CA ASP A 397 3.01 9.32 -19.85
C ASP A 397 2.28 10.63 -19.50
N ARG A 398 3.02 11.74 -19.43
CA ARG A 398 2.52 13.02 -18.90
C ARG A 398 1.25 13.47 -19.62
N ASP A 399 1.20 13.33 -20.94
CA ASP A 399 0.07 13.75 -21.76
C ASP A 399 -1.18 12.89 -21.55
N TRP A 400 -1.01 11.66 -21.06
CA TRP A 400 -2.13 10.75 -20.79
C TRP A 400 -2.84 11.08 -19.48
N LEU A 401 -2.19 11.84 -18.60
CA LEU A 401 -2.77 12.31 -17.34
C LEU A 401 -3.74 13.49 -17.56
N ILE A 402 -3.67 14.16 -18.72
CA ILE A 402 -4.54 15.27 -19.09
C ILE A 402 -5.82 14.69 -19.74
N GLY A 403 -6.68 14.06 -18.94
CA GLY A 403 -7.91 13.44 -19.46
C GLY A 403 -8.65 12.54 -18.46
N ASP A 404 -9.60 11.77 -18.97
CA ASP A 404 -10.30 10.74 -18.20
C ASP A 404 -9.34 9.58 -17.87
N THR A 405 -9.30 9.18 -16.60
CA THR A 405 -8.56 8.01 -16.10
C THR A 405 -8.80 6.75 -16.93
N VAL A 406 -10.01 6.57 -17.46
CA VAL A 406 -10.36 5.42 -18.30
C VAL A 406 -9.59 5.42 -19.62
N GLN A 407 -9.32 6.59 -20.19
CA GLN A 407 -8.56 6.69 -21.45
C GLN A 407 -7.08 6.39 -21.22
N ALA A 408 -6.50 6.90 -20.12
CA ALA A 408 -5.13 6.60 -19.74
C ALA A 408 -4.93 5.09 -19.54
N ASP A 409 -5.86 4.42 -18.84
CA ASP A 409 -5.80 2.98 -18.60
C ASP A 409 -5.87 2.15 -19.91
N LYS A 410 -6.61 2.62 -20.92
CA LYS A 410 -6.63 1.99 -22.26
C LYS A 410 -5.28 2.12 -22.97
N GLN A 411 -4.64 3.29 -22.91
CA GLN A 411 -3.33 3.53 -23.51
C GLN A 411 -2.25 2.66 -22.82
N LEU A 412 -2.29 2.60 -21.49
CA LEU A 412 -1.45 1.71 -20.68
C LEU A 412 -1.60 0.24 -21.07
N ALA A 413 -2.84 -0.23 -21.18
CA ALA A 413 -3.15 -1.59 -21.61
C ALA A 413 -2.63 -1.88 -23.02
N TYR A 414 -2.82 -0.93 -23.96
CA TYR A 414 -2.31 -1.06 -25.32
C TYR A 414 -0.78 -1.16 -25.35
N THR A 415 -0.07 -0.25 -24.69
CA THR A 415 1.41 -0.26 -24.63
C THR A 415 1.95 -1.52 -23.96
N LEU A 416 1.27 -2.03 -22.92
CA LEU A 416 1.63 -3.29 -22.26
C LEU A 416 1.53 -4.48 -23.22
N LEU A 417 0.43 -4.57 -23.99
CA LEU A 417 0.22 -5.63 -24.99
C LEU A 417 1.22 -5.50 -26.17
N LEU A 418 1.54 -4.26 -26.57
CA LEU A 418 2.53 -3.98 -27.59
C LEU A 418 3.92 -4.45 -27.17
N ALA A 419 4.32 -4.14 -25.94
CA ALA A 419 5.59 -4.59 -25.36
C ALA A 419 5.67 -6.13 -25.31
N GLU A 420 4.57 -6.81 -24.94
CA GLU A 420 4.50 -8.27 -24.95
C GLU A 420 4.75 -8.84 -26.35
N ASN A 421 4.04 -8.31 -27.35
CA ASN A 421 4.15 -8.74 -28.74
C ASN A 421 5.57 -8.56 -29.28
N ILE A 422 6.19 -7.41 -29.00
CA ILE A 422 7.58 -7.14 -29.37
C ILE A 422 8.53 -8.16 -28.71
N CYS A 423 8.37 -8.44 -27.42
CA CYS A 423 9.23 -9.38 -26.71
C CYS A 423 9.10 -10.80 -27.29
N GLN A 424 7.87 -11.24 -27.59
CA GLN A 424 7.60 -12.55 -28.20
C GLN A 424 8.20 -12.67 -29.60
N LYS A 425 8.02 -11.65 -30.46
CA LYS A 425 8.55 -11.66 -31.83
C LYS A 425 10.07 -11.66 -31.93
N ASN A 426 10.76 -11.11 -30.94
CA ASN A 426 12.22 -11.00 -30.93
C ASN A 426 12.89 -12.02 -29.99
N ASP A 427 12.14 -13.00 -29.47
CA ASP A 427 12.61 -14.01 -28.50
C ASP A 427 13.33 -13.43 -27.27
N ILE A 428 12.80 -12.30 -26.77
CA ILE A 428 13.35 -11.61 -25.60
C ILE A 428 12.60 -12.09 -24.36
N LYS A 429 13.30 -12.82 -23.49
CA LYS A 429 12.76 -13.25 -22.20
C LYS A 429 12.72 -12.07 -21.22
N VAL A 430 11.51 -11.67 -20.83
CA VAL A 430 11.25 -10.64 -19.81
C VAL A 430 10.79 -11.33 -18.52
N GLN A 431 11.38 -10.97 -17.38
CA GLN A 431 11.02 -11.53 -16.08
C GLN A 431 9.70 -10.93 -15.56
N HIS A 432 9.56 -9.61 -15.68
CA HIS A 432 8.37 -8.87 -15.25
C HIS A 432 7.91 -7.92 -16.35
N LEU A 433 6.68 -8.11 -16.82
CA LEU A 433 6.02 -7.21 -17.75
C LEU A 433 4.75 -6.67 -17.09
N VAL A 434 4.81 -5.42 -16.63
CA VAL A 434 3.86 -4.87 -15.67
C VAL A 434 3.39 -3.48 -16.06
N SER A 435 2.12 -3.17 -15.82
CA SER A 435 1.57 -1.82 -16.01
C SER A 435 0.86 -1.29 -14.78
N GLU A 436 0.91 0.03 -14.57
CA GLU A 436 0.07 0.74 -13.61
C GLU A 436 -1.32 0.95 -14.22
N ILE A 437 -2.35 0.31 -13.68
CA ILE A 437 -3.73 0.47 -14.16
C ILE A 437 -4.61 0.79 -12.96
N VAL A 438 -5.35 1.89 -13.05
CA VAL A 438 -6.23 2.37 -11.97
C VAL A 438 -7.51 1.53 -11.92
N ASP A 439 -8.14 1.29 -13.08
CA ASP A 439 -9.28 0.40 -13.20
C ASP A 439 -8.86 -1.07 -13.03
N THR A 440 -9.12 -1.56 -11.82
CA THR A 440 -8.84 -2.96 -11.46
C THR A 440 -9.69 -3.96 -12.26
N GLY A 441 -10.83 -3.54 -12.81
CA GLY A 441 -11.67 -4.33 -13.70
C GLY A 441 -10.95 -4.66 -15.00
N LEU A 442 -10.48 -3.62 -15.70
CA LEU A 442 -9.65 -3.75 -16.89
C LEU A 442 -8.38 -4.56 -16.61
N GLY A 443 -7.65 -4.25 -15.53
CA GLY A 443 -6.43 -4.97 -15.16
C GLY A 443 -6.65 -6.48 -14.93
N LYS A 444 -7.78 -6.85 -14.28
CA LYS A 444 -8.16 -8.25 -14.09
C LYS A 444 -8.49 -8.95 -15.41
N GLN A 445 -9.14 -8.25 -16.35
CA GLN A 445 -9.42 -8.81 -17.68
C GLN A 445 -8.13 -9.09 -18.45
N ILE A 446 -7.18 -8.15 -18.46
CA ILE A 446 -5.88 -8.33 -19.14
C ILE A 446 -5.13 -9.54 -18.57
N THR A 447 -5.03 -9.64 -17.24
CA THR A 447 -4.31 -10.75 -16.59
C THR A 447 -4.99 -12.11 -16.82
N ARG A 448 -6.32 -12.13 -16.99
CA ARG A 448 -7.07 -13.36 -17.33
C ARG A 448 -6.78 -13.82 -18.77
N ILE A 449 -6.68 -12.88 -19.71
CA ILE A 449 -6.41 -13.18 -21.12
C ILE A 449 -4.93 -13.52 -21.35
N ARG A 450 -4.03 -12.81 -20.69
CA ARG A 450 -2.57 -12.97 -20.78
C ARG A 450 -1.94 -13.13 -19.39
N PRO A 451 -1.75 -14.38 -18.89
CA PRO A 451 -1.20 -14.64 -17.55
C PRO A 451 0.27 -14.24 -17.34
N SER A 452 1.00 -14.02 -18.45
CA SER A 452 2.34 -13.44 -18.53
C SER A 452 2.36 -11.99 -18.02
N LEU A 453 1.30 -11.25 -18.30
CA LEU A 453 1.15 -9.85 -17.93
C LEU A 453 0.70 -9.69 -16.49
N SER A 454 1.09 -8.58 -15.87
CA SER A 454 0.61 -8.19 -14.55
C SER A 454 0.21 -6.72 -14.56
N PHE A 455 -0.77 -6.38 -13.73
CA PHE A 455 -1.14 -4.99 -13.50
C PHE A 455 -0.98 -4.66 -12.01
N ILE A 456 -0.71 -3.39 -11.73
CA ILE A 456 -0.64 -2.86 -10.39
C ILE A 456 -1.62 -1.69 -10.27
N GLY A 457 -2.66 -1.88 -9.45
CA GLY A 457 -3.54 -0.81 -9.02
C GLY A 457 -3.04 -0.25 -7.70
N ALA A 458 -1.99 0.58 -7.73
CA ALA A 458 -1.41 1.16 -6.50
C ALA A 458 -2.44 2.04 -5.77
N GLU A 459 -3.24 2.79 -6.52
CA GLU A 459 -4.35 3.63 -6.03
C GLU A 459 -5.41 2.82 -5.27
N GLU A 460 -5.77 1.63 -5.75
CA GLU A 460 -6.68 0.73 -5.02
C GLU A 460 -6.05 0.35 -3.67
N VAL A 461 -4.75 0.02 -3.63
CA VAL A 461 -4.09 -0.33 -2.37
C VAL A 461 -4.03 0.87 -1.43
N MET A 462 -3.70 2.07 -1.95
CA MET A 462 -3.66 3.29 -1.15
C MET A 462 -5.02 3.62 -0.52
N SER A 463 -6.10 3.43 -1.28
CA SER A 463 -7.46 3.59 -0.74
C SER A 463 -7.76 2.64 0.43
N LEU A 464 -7.17 1.43 0.45
CA LEU A 464 -7.29 0.49 1.57
C LEU A 464 -6.50 0.99 2.78
N VAL A 465 -5.31 1.58 2.56
CA VAL A 465 -4.51 2.19 3.63
C VAL A 465 -5.28 3.33 4.27
N THR A 466 -5.89 4.22 3.48
CA THR A 466 -6.71 5.33 4.00
C THR A 466 -7.91 4.81 4.78
N ALA A 467 -8.61 3.79 4.27
CA ALA A 467 -9.73 3.17 4.98
C ALA A 467 -9.29 2.49 6.28
N GLN A 468 -8.11 1.86 6.33
CA GLN A 468 -7.57 1.28 7.56
C GLN A 468 -7.12 2.36 8.55
N GLY A 469 -6.50 3.44 8.07
CA GLY A 469 -6.17 4.60 8.90
C GLY A 469 -7.42 5.16 9.58
N TRP A 470 -8.53 5.26 8.84
CA TRP A 470 -9.83 5.61 9.39
C TRP A 470 -10.32 4.59 10.44
N LEU A 471 -10.25 3.29 10.15
CA LEU A 471 -10.67 2.24 11.09
C LEU A 471 -9.90 2.27 12.41
N CYS A 472 -8.60 2.60 12.38
CA CYS A 472 -7.81 2.71 13.61
C CYS A 472 -8.19 3.91 14.48
N THR A 473 -8.81 4.93 13.89
CA THR A 473 -9.32 6.10 14.61
C THR A 473 -10.78 5.95 15.08
N TYR A 474 -11.49 4.95 14.53
CA TYR A 474 -12.88 4.62 14.84
C TYR A 474 -12.98 3.63 16.01
#